data_AF-A0A929C9J8-F1
#
_entry.id   AF-A0A929C9J8-F1
#
_cell.length_a   1.000
_cell.length_b   1.000
_cell.length_c   1.000
_cell.angle_alpha   90.00
_cell.angle_beta   90.00
_cell.angle_gamma   90.00
#
_symmetry.space_group_name_H-M   'P 1'
#
loop_
_entity.id
_entity.type
_entity.pdbx_description
1 polymer ?
#
loop_
_entity_poly.entity_id
_entity_poly.type
_entity_poly.pdbx_seq_one_letter_code
_entity_poly.pdbx_strand_id
1 'polypeptide(L)' 'EKLKPHYRQLIELRYFKEYSYEEIAAELKLPLGTVKAQLFRAREFISNIMKNIPDNY' A
#
# COMPACT_ATOMS: atom_id res chain seq x y z
N GLU A 1 -6.96 -2.84 16.06
CA GLU A 1 -6.04 -3.63 15.21
C GLU A 1 -5.05 -2.69 14.50
N LYS A 2 -3.73 -2.98 14.50
CA LYS A 2 -2.74 -2.20 13.73
C LYS A 2 -2.58 -2.82 12.34
N LEU A 3 -2.61 -2.02 11.28
CA LEU A 3 -2.29 -2.49 9.92
C LEU A 3 -1.04 -3.36 9.99
N LYS A 4 -1.10 -4.58 9.44
CA LYS A 4 0.07 -5.45 9.35
C LYS A 4 1.24 -4.64 8.76
N PRO A 5 2.43 -4.66 9.37
CA PRO A 5 3.56 -3.80 9.02
C PRO A 5 3.94 -3.85 7.52
N HIS A 6 3.62 -4.96 6.86
CA HIS A 6 3.82 -5.17 5.41
C HIS A 6 3.12 -4.13 4.52
N TYR A 7 1.92 -3.63 4.87
CA TYR A 7 1.23 -2.66 4.01
C TYR A 7 1.90 -1.28 4.05
N ARG A 8 2.38 -0.86 5.22
CA ARG A 8 3.06 0.43 5.38
C ARG A 8 4.31 0.47 4.52
N GLN A 9 5.11 -0.60 4.58
CA GLN A 9 6.34 -0.70 3.81
C GLN A 9 6.10 -0.67 2.29
N LEU A 10 5.03 -1.32 1.80
CA LEU A 10 4.65 -1.22 0.37
C LEU A 10 4.30 0.20 -0.05
N ILE A 11 3.52 0.92 0.77
CA ILE A 11 3.10 2.28 0.48
C ILE A 11 4.32 3.22 0.54
N GLU A 12 5.21 3.05 1.51
CA GLU A 12 6.45 3.81 1.60
C GLU A 12 7.32 3.63 0.35
N LEU A 13 7.58 2.39 -0.05
CA LEU A 13 8.38 2.11 -1.24
C LEU A 13 7.72 2.66 -2.52
N ARG A 14 6.38 2.57 -2.64
CA ARG A 14 5.67 3.01 -3.84
C ARG A 14 5.51 4.52 -3.95
N TYR A 15 5.17 5.20 -2.85
CA TYR A 15 4.76 6.61 -2.87
C TYR A 15 5.86 7.57 -2.39
N PHE A 16 6.81 7.10 -1.57
CA PHE A 16 7.91 7.93 -1.08
C PHE A 16 9.23 7.63 -1.78
N LYS A 17 9.48 6.35 -2.12
CA LYS A 17 10.68 5.96 -2.89
C LYS A 17 10.43 5.79 -4.39
N GLU A 18 9.17 5.91 -4.83
CA GLU A 18 8.77 5.81 -6.24
C GLU A 18 9.16 4.49 -6.94
N TYR A 19 9.33 3.40 -6.17
CA TYR A 19 9.73 2.12 -6.73
C TYR A 19 8.63 1.53 -7.66
N SER A 20 9.07 0.83 -8.69
CA SER A 20 8.23 0.02 -9.56
C SER A 20 7.69 -1.20 -8.80
N TYR A 21 6.57 -1.78 -9.26
CA TYR A 21 6.01 -2.98 -8.62
C TYR A 21 7.00 -4.15 -8.60
N GLU A 22 7.85 -4.24 -9.62
CA GLU A 22 8.90 -5.25 -9.75
C GLU A 22 10.05 -5.03 -8.75
N GLU A 23 10.47 -3.78 -8.57
CA GLU A 23 11.49 -3.40 -7.58
C GLU A 23 10.99 -3.67 -6.15
N ILE A 24 9.72 -3.35 -5.88
CA ILE A 24 9.08 -3.65 -4.59
C ILE A 24 9.01 -5.16 -4.37
N ALA A 25 8.67 -5.94 -5.40
CA ALA A 25 8.64 -7.40 -5.34
C ALA A 25 10.03 -7.99 -5.06
N ALA A 26 11.07 -7.46 -5.71
CA ALA A 26 12.46 -7.87 -5.49
C ALA A 26 12.95 -7.50 -4.08
N GLU A 27 12.73 -6.26 -3.65
CA GLU A 27 13.15 -5.73 -2.34
C GLU A 27 12.50 -6.49 -1.18
N LEU A 28 11.19 -6.76 -1.28
CA LEU A 28 10.44 -7.47 -0.25
C LEU A 28 10.49 -9.00 -0.39
N LYS A 29 11.13 -9.51 -1.45
CA LYS A 29 11.14 -10.93 -1.83
C LYS A 29 9.72 -11.53 -1.88
N LEU A 30 8.79 -10.76 -2.44
CA LEU A 30 7.39 -11.14 -2.59
C LEU A 30 7.06 -11.39 -4.07
N PRO A 31 6.09 -12.27 -4.37
CA PRO A 31 5.58 -12.41 -5.72
C PRO A 31 4.97 -11.10 -6.21
N LEU A 32 5.20 -10.73 -7.47
CA LEU A 32 4.60 -9.54 -8.09
C LEU A 32 3.07 -9.53 -7.95
N GLY A 33 2.43 -10.70 -8.04
CA GLY A 33 0.98 -10.84 -7.83
C GLY A 33 0.55 -10.47 -6.40
N THR A 34 1.34 -10.86 -5.40
CA THR A 34 1.10 -10.49 -3.99
C THR A 34 1.28 -9.00 -3.77
N VAL A 35 2.31 -8.39 -4.37
CA VAL A 35 2.56 -6.95 -4.30
C VAL A 35 1.37 -6.17 -4.88
N LYS A 36 0.90 -6.54 -6.08
CA LYS A 36 -0.28 -5.93 -6.72
C LYS A 36 -1.54 -6.07 -5.86
N ALA A 37 -1.81 -7.26 -5.32
CA ALA A 37 -2.97 -7.50 -4.47
C ALA A 37 -2.91 -6.70 -3.15
N GLN A 38 -1.74 -6.60 -2.53
CA GLN A 38 -1.56 -5.83 -1.30
C GLN A 38 -1.66 -4.33 -1.52
N LEU A 39 -1.08 -3.80 -2.61
CA LEU A 39 -1.25 -2.39 -2.99
C LEU A 39 -2.70 -2.05 -3.30
N PHE A 40 -3.41 -2.93 -4.00
CA PHE A 40 -4.83 -2.74 -4.27
C PHE A 40 -5.64 -2.65 -2.97
N ARG A 41 -5.44 -3.59 -2.03
CA ARG A 41 -6.10 -3.55 -0.72
C ARG A 41 -5.72 -2.34 0.11
N ALA A 42 -4.45 -1.95 0.10
CA ALA A 42 -3.98 -0.74 0.78
C ALA A 42 -4.66 0.52 0.24
N ARG A 43 -4.83 0.60 -1.09
CA ARG A 43 -5.51 1.72 -1.75
C ARG A 43 -7.01 1.75 -1.43
N GLU A 44 -7.68 0.60 -1.48
CA GLU A 44 -9.09 0.47 -1.07
C GLU A 44 -9.30 0.87 0.40
N PHE A 45 -8.39 0.46 1.29
CA PHE A 45 -8.43 0.83 2.69
C PHE A 45 -8.28 2.35 2.89
N ILE A 46 -7.32 2.98 2.21
CA ILE A 46 -7.15 4.43 2.22
C ILE A 46 -8.38 5.14 1.65
N SER A 47 -8.91 4.68 0.52
CA SER A 47 -10.12 5.25 -0.09
C SER A 47 -11.34 5.12 0.81
N ASN A 48 -11.49 3.99 1.52
CA ASN A 48 -12.57 3.79 2.47
C ASN A 48 -12.43 4.72 3.69
N ILE A 49 -11.19 4.92 4.18
CA ILE A 49 -10.92 5.91 5.23
C ILE A 49 -11.25 7.32 4.72
N MET A 50 -10.73 7.72 3.56
CA MET A 50 -10.99 9.04 2.99
C MET A 50 -12.48 9.32 2.77
N LYS A 51 -13.26 8.33 2.32
CA LYS A 51 -14.72 8.46 2.20
C LYS A 51 -15.44 8.59 3.55
N ASN A 52 -14.85 8.11 4.64
CA ASN A 52 -15.39 8.22 5.99
C ASN A 52 -14.81 9.40 6.78
N ILE A 53 -13.91 10.20 6.20
CA ILE A 53 -13.55 11.50 6.77
C ILE A 53 -14.62 12.48 6.27
N PRO A 54 -15.59 12.90 7.11
CA PRO A 54 -16.46 14.00 6.73
C PRO A 54 -15.57 15.20 6.41
N ASP A 55 -15.78 15.77 5.23
CA ASP A 55 -15.23 17.05 4.81
C ASP A 55 -15.73 18.10 5.81
N ASN A 56 -14.94 18.34 6.85
CA ASN A 56 -15.21 19.36 7.84
C ASN A 56 -13.90 20.09 8.08
N TYR A 57 -13.48 20.82 7.05
CA TYR A 57 -12.53 21.92 7.12
C TYR A 57 -13.28 23.24 6.93
#